data_AF-A0A7I0JBU4-F1
#
_entry.id   AF-A0A7I0JBU4-F1
#
_cell.length_a   1.000
_cell.length_b   1.000
_cell.length_c   1.000
_cell.angle_alpha   90.00
_cell.angle_beta   90.00
_cell.angle_gamma   90.00
#
_symmetry.space_group_name_H-M   'P 1'
#
loop_
_entity.id
_entity.type
_entity.pdbx_description
1 polymer ?
#
loop_
_entity_poly.entity_id
_entity_poly.type
_entity_poly.pdbx_seq_one_letter_code
_entity_poly.pdbx_strand_id
1 'polypeptide(L)'
;DVEKEFAASHDVDYTPVTVTGTFLHQGERHFFSTWEGDTGFNVYTPLQLDDGRFVLVNRGFVPYDLKDPAKRRQGEVGGKVTVTGLARNPLPGKPSMMLPDNDVAKNIFYWKDRDVMASSAG
;
A
#
# COMPACT_ATOMS: atom_id res chain seq x y z
N ASP A 1 -2.09 19.77 -0.33
CA ASP A 1 -2.12 19.80 -1.81
C ASP A 1 -1.01 18.90 -2.40
N VAL A 2 -0.79 17.71 -1.81
CA VAL A 2 0.33 16.81 -2.16
C VAL A 2 0.25 16.32 -3.62
N GLU A 3 -0.95 16.09 -4.15
CA GLU A 3 -1.11 15.70 -5.55
C GLU A 3 -0.70 16.80 -6.53
N LYS A 4 -1.00 18.07 -6.23
CA LYS A 4 -0.56 19.19 -7.07
C LYS A 4 0.95 19.35 -7.03
N GLU A 5 1.55 19.17 -5.85
CA GLU A 5 3.00 19.16 -5.71
C GLU A 5 3.61 18.03 -6.55
N PHE A 6 3.08 16.80 -6.42
CA PHE A 6 3.55 15.68 -7.22
C PHE A 6 3.39 15.91 -8.73
N ALA A 7 2.29 16.51 -9.17
CA ALA A 7 2.09 16.85 -10.58
C ALA A 7 3.10 17.89 -11.11
N ALA A 8 3.58 18.80 -10.24
CA ALA A 8 4.53 19.84 -10.60
C ALA A 8 5.99 19.35 -10.53
N SER A 9 6.37 18.66 -9.46
CA SER A 9 7.76 18.30 -9.14
C SER A 9 8.11 16.84 -9.43
N HIS A 10 7.10 15.96 -9.50
CA HIS A 10 7.26 14.50 -9.42
C HIS A 10 7.96 14.01 -8.16
N ASP A 11 8.02 14.85 -7.12
CA ASP A 11 8.66 14.55 -5.86
C ASP A 11 7.84 15.04 -4.67
N VAL A 12 7.32 14.08 -3.91
CA VAL A 12 6.62 14.28 -2.65
C VAL A 12 7.14 13.35 -1.57
N ASP A 13 8.31 12.73 -1.75
CA ASP A 13 8.80 11.72 -0.81
C ASP A 13 8.97 12.36 0.58
N TYR A 14 8.46 11.67 1.60
CA TYR A 14 8.47 12.14 2.99
C TYR A 14 7.65 13.41 3.25
N THR A 15 6.71 13.78 2.38
CA THR A 15 5.79 14.90 2.65
C THR A 15 4.71 14.46 3.65
N PRO A 16 4.53 15.15 4.79
CA PRO A 16 3.45 14.86 5.72
C PRO A 16 2.08 15.07 5.08
N VAL A 17 1.19 14.09 5.26
CA VAL A 17 -0.16 14.11 4.73
C VAL A 17 -1.15 13.53 5.75
N THR A 18 -2.31 14.17 5.84
CA THR A 18 -3.47 13.64 6.58
C THR A 18 -4.62 13.45 5.61
N VAL A 19 -5.19 12.25 5.58
CA VAL A 19 -6.33 11.88 4.75
C VAL A 19 -7.40 11.21 5.59
N THR A 20 -8.66 11.35 5.17
CA THR A 20 -9.79 10.71 5.83
C THR A 20 -10.59 9.94 4.78
N GLY A 21 -11.00 8.72 5.10
CA GLY A 21 -11.69 7.84 4.16
C GLY A 21 -12.12 6.51 4.77
N THR A 22 -12.51 5.56 3.93
CA THR A 22 -12.87 4.19 4.32
C THR A 22 -11.96 3.19 3.63
N PHE A 23 -11.44 2.21 4.37
CA PHE A 23 -10.58 1.18 3.79
C PHE A 23 -11.41 0.18 2.97
N LEU A 24 -10.91 -0.12 1.77
CA LEU A 24 -11.40 -1.21 0.91
C LEU A 24 -10.53 -2.45 1.14
N HIS A 25 -10.77 -3.15 2.24
CA HIS A 25 -9.91 -4.25 2.68
C HIS A 25 -9.80 -5.40 1.67
N GLN A 26 -10.85 -5.64 0.87
CA GLN A 26 -10.83 -6.62 -0.22
C GLN A 26 -9.76 -6.33 -1.28
N GLY A 27 -9.31 -5.07 -1.37
CA GLY A 27 -8.32 -4.60 -2.34
C GLY A 27 -6.89 -4.60 -1.84
N GLU A 28 -6.60 -5.16 -0.66
CA GLU A 28 -5.25 -5.10 -0.09
C GLU A 28 -4.18 -5.80 -0.96
N ARG A 29 -2.95 -5.29 -0.88
CA ARG A 29 -1.79 -5.69 -1.66
C ARG A 29 -0.66 -6.09 -0.73
N HIS A 30 -0.09 -7.26 -0.95
CA HIS A 30 0.94 -7.81 -0.07
C HIS A 30 2.32 -7.58 -0.68
N PHE A 31 3.05 -6.60 -0.16
CA PHE A 31 4.45 -6.38 -0.51
C PHE A 31 5.34 -7.26 0.36
N PHE A 32 5.94 -8.27 -0.24
CA PHE A 32 6.84 -9.22 0.42
C PHE A 32 8.09 -8.50 0.94
N SER A 33 8.38 -8.69 2.22
CA SER A 33 9.48 -8.01 2.90
C SER A 33 9.93 -8.80 4.12
N THR A 34 11.07 -8.40 4.68
CA THR A 34 11.52 -8.85 6.00
C THR A 34 11.44 -7.73 7.02
N TRP A 35 11.12 -8.08 8.26
CA TRP A 35 11.12 -7.16 9.41
C TRP A 35 11.63 -7.91 10.63
N GLU A 36 12.64 -7.37 11.32
CA GLU A 36 13.21 -7.96 12.55
C GLU A 36 13.62 -9.44 12.45
N GLY A 37 14.02 -9.89 11.25
CA GLY A 37 14.44 -11.27 10.99
C GLY A 37 13.30 -12.19 10.52
N ASP A 38 12.05 -11.74 10.64
CA ASP A 38 10.89 -12.47 10.14
C ASP A 38 10.58 -12.13 8.69
N THR A 39 10.07 -13.12 7.98
CA THR A 39 9.54 -12.97 6.62
C THR A 39 8.04 -12.72 6.68
N GLY A 40 7.56 -11.81 5.85
CA GLY A 40 6.14 -11.49 5.81
C GLY A 40 5.81 -10.47 4.74
N PHE A 41 4.81 -9.65 5.04
CA PHE A 41 4.25 -8.71 4.07
C PHE A 41 3.97 -7.36 4.72
N ASN A 42 4.38 -6.28 4.07
CA ASN A 42 3.74 -4.99 4.27
C ASN A 42 2.38 -5.00 3.56
N VAL A 43 1.31 -4.69 4.28
CA VAL A 43 -0.05 -4.68 3.76
C VAL A 43 -0.41 -3.28 3.28
N TYR A 44 -0.54 -3.12 1.97
CA TYR A 44 -1.03 -1.88 1.35
C TYR A 44 -2.52 -2.00 1.10
N THR A 45 -3.33 -1.08 1.62
CA THR A 45 -4.79 -1.14 1.46
C THR A 45 -5.31 0.15 0.83
N PRO A 46 -6.17 0.07 -0.20
CA PRO A 46 -6.83 1.24 -0.74
C PRO A 46 -7.71 1.91 0.32
N LEU A 47 -7.55 3.21 0.48
CA LEU A 47 -8.41 4.07 1.26
C LEU A 47 -9.21 4.93 0.28
N GLN A 48 -10.53 4.73 0.25
CA GLN A 48 -11.44 5.57 -0.51
C GLN A 48 -11.70 6.87 0.26
N LEU A 49 -11.33 8.00 -0.33
CA LEU A 49 -11.55 9.33 0.23
C LEU A 49 -12.99 9.80 -0.03
N ASP A 50 -13.44 10.79 0.73
CA ASP A 50 -14.81 11.33 0.63
C ASP A 50 -15.13 11.93 -0.76
N ASP A 51 -14.12 12.36 -1.51
CA ASP A 51 -14.25 12.93 -2.85
C ASP A 51 -14.11 11.90 -3.98
N GLY A 52 -14.08 10.60 -3.63
CA GLY A 52 -14.01 9.50 -4.59
C GLY A 52 -12.61 9.15 -5.09
N ARG A 53 -11.58 9.88 -4.64
CA ARG A 53 -10.17 9.50 -4.89
C ARG A 53 -9.76 8.32 -4.03
N PHE A 54 -8.63 7.71 -4.39
CA PHE A 54 -8.06 6.58 -3.67
C PHE A 54 -6.59 6.81 -3.35
N VAL A 55 -6.15 6.35 -2.19
CA VAL A 55 -4.74 6.28 -1.82
C VAL A 55 -4.39 4.89 -1.31
N LEU A 56 -3.23 4.36 -1.69
CA LEU A 56 -2.70 3.13 -1.11
C LEU A 56 -1.98 3.47 0.20
N VAL A 57 -2.47 2.93 1.31
CA VAL A 57 -1.88 3.13 2.64
C VAL A 57 -1.12 1.88 3.03
N ASN A 58 0.18 2.00 3.33
CA ASN A 58 0.89 0.92 4.03
C ASN A 58 0.42 0.87 5.48
N ARG A 59 -0.30 -0.18 5.85
CA ARG A 59 -0.85 -0.41 7.20
C ARG A 59 0.13 -1.14 8.13
N GLY A 60 1.29 -1.50 7.63
CA GLY A 60 2.35 -2.13 8.39
C GLY A 60 2.62 -3.59 8.00
N PHE A 61 3.56 -4.19 8.72
CA PHE A 61 4.06 -5.54 8.49
C PHE A 61 3.19 -6.59 9.19
N VAL A 62 2.97 -7.71 8.51
CA VAL A 62 2.40 -8.93 9.08
C VAL A 62 3.32 -10.12 8.77
N PRO A 63 3.58 -11.01 9.75
CA PRO A 63 4.28 -12.28 9.50
C PRO A 63 3.60 -13.11 8.40
N TYR A 64 4.38 -13.95 7.72
CA TYR A 64 3.92 -14.74 6.58
C TYR A 64 2.63 -15.54 6.85
N ASP A 65 2.51 -16.15 8.03
CA ASP A 65 1.36 -16.97 8.43
C ASP A 65 0.06 -16.16 8.67
N LEU A 66 0.21 -14.83 8.81
CA LEU A 66 -0.87 -13.86 9.00
C LEU A 66 -1.20 -13.10 7.69
N LYS A 67 -0.77 -13.62 6.53
CA LYS A 67 -1.19 -13.09 5.22
C LYS A 67 -2.72 -13.04 5.10
N ASP A 68 -3.41 -14.09 5.53
CA ASP A 68 -4.87 -14.19 5.49
C ASP A 68 -5.54 -13.18 6.47
N PRO A 69 -6.35 -12.21 5.98
CA PRO A 69 -7.08 -11.26 6.82
C PRO A 69 -7.92 -11.90 7.91
N ALA A 70 -8.48 -13.09 7.67
CA ALA A 70 -9.32 -13.80 8.63
C ALA A 70 -8.57 -14.12 9.93
N LYS A 71 -7.23 -14.25 9.86
CA LYS A 71 -6.34 -14.49 11.01
C LYS A 71 -5.89 -13.22 11.71
N ARG A 72 -6.17 -12.03 11.16
CA ARG A 72 -5.73 -10.73 11.67
C ARG A 72 -6.83 -9.67 11.67
N ARG A 73 -8.04 -10.05 12.10
CA ARG A 73 -9.24 -9.19 12.10
C ARG A 73 -9.09 -7.84 12.82
N GLN A 74 -8.16 -7.72 13.76
CA GLN A 74 -7.88 -6.45 14.44
C GLN A 74 -7.41 -5.35 13.46
N GLY A 75 -6.74 -5.73 12.36
CA GLY A 75 -6.35 -4.80 11.32
C GLY A 75 -7.52 -4.36 10.44
N GLU A 76 -8.61 -5.11 10.39
CA GLU A 76 -9.75 -4.91 9.49
C GLU A 76 -10.72 -3.85 10.03
N VAL A 77 -10.20 -2.64 10.24
CA VAL A 77 -10.94 -1.51 10.80
C VAL A 77 -12.09 -1.13 9.89
N GLY A 78 -13.31 -1.18 10.42
CA GLY A 78 -14.51 -0.75 9.71
C GLY A 78 -14.76 0.75 9.82
N GLY A 79 -15.52 1.28 8.86
CA GLY A 79 -15.98 2.67 8.87
C GLY A 79 -14.91 3.70 8.49
N LYS A 80 -15.20 4.96 8.79
CA LYS A 80 -14.38 6.11 8.41
C LYS A 80 -13.19 6.27 9.36
N VAL A 81 -12.00 6.43 8.80
CA VAL A 81 -10.74 6.59 9.52
C VAL A 81 -10.00 7.84 9.05
N THR A 82 -9.18 8.41 9.93
CA THR A 82 -8.22 9.46 9.58
C THR A 82 -6.82 8.90 9.73
N VAL A 83 -6.03 8.99 8.66
CA VAL A 83 -4.65 8.50 8.61
C VAL A 83 -3.73 9.69 8.42
N THR A 84 -2.74 9.82 9.30
CA THR A 84 -1.62 10.75 9.13
C THR A 84 -0.37 9.94 8.83
N GLY A 85 0.35 10.30 7.79
CA GLY A 85 1.54 9.59 7.34
C GLY A 85 2.41 10.44 6.43
N LEU A 86 3.29 9.77 5.70
CA LEU A 86 4.21 10.38 4.76
C LEU A 86 3.89 9.90 3.35
N ALA A 87 3.74 10.84 2.41
CA ALA A 87 3.64 10.52 1.00
C ALA A 87 4.94 9.88 0.50
N ARG A 88 4.82 8.97 -0.48
CA ARG A 88 5.94 8.28 -1.09
C ARG A 88 5.87 8.39 -2.59
N ASN A 89 7.02 8.64 -3.24
CA ASN A 89 7.08 8.63 -4.69
C ASN A 89 6.86 7.21 -5.24
N PRO A 90 6.21 7.07 -6.40
CA PRO A 90 6.20 5.79 -7.10
C PRO A 90 7.62 5.42 -7.54
N LEU A 91 7.90 4.12 -7.59
CA LEU A 91 9.11 3.65 -8.26
C LEU A 91 8.95 3.86 -9.78
N PRO A 92 9.95 4.41 -10.49
CA PRO A 92 9.87 4.60 -11.94
C PRO A 92 9.84 3.26 -12.71
N GLY A 93 10.17 2.16 -12.04
CA GLY A 93 10.12 0.81 -12.57
C GLY A 93 10.71 -0.19 -11.59
N LYS A 94 10.88 -1.43 -12.05
CA LYS A 94 11.49 -2.50 -11.27
C LYS A 94 12.93 -2.12 -10.88
N PRO A 95 13.27 -2.07 -9.57
CA PRO A 95 14.56 -1.55 -9.13
C PRO A 95 15.79 -2.33 -9.60
N SER A 96 15.65 -3.64 -9.85
CA SER A 96 16.75 -4.52 -10.25
C SER A 96 16.22 -5.76 -10.95
N MET A 97 17.00 -6.28 -11.91
CA MET A 97 16.74 -7.56 -12.57
C MET A 97 16.79 -8.76 -11.61
N MET A 98 17.42 -8.61 -10.44
CA MET A 98 17.54 -9.66 -9.42
C MET A 98 16.25 -9.85 -8.62
N LEU A 99 15.35 -8.87 -8.63
CA LEU A 99 14.04 -9.03 -8.02
C LEU A 99 13.18 -9.92 -8.91
N PRO A 100 12.35 -10.81 -8.36
CA PRO A 100 11.31 -11.47 -9.15
C PRO A 100 10.31 -10.46 -9.72
N ASP A 101 9.58 -10.84 -10.76
CA ASP A 101 8.39 -10.12 -11.18
C ASP A 101 7.26 -10.29 -10.16
N ASN A 102 6.39 -9.29 -10.04
CA ASN A 102 5.25 -9.37 -9.13
C ASN A 102 4.30 -10.51 -9.55
N ASP A 103 3.91 -11.36 -8.60
CA ASP A 103 2.91 -12.41 -8.81
C ASP A 103 1.53 -11.85 -8.44
N VAL A 104 0.95 -11.10 -9.38
CA VAL A 104 -0.35 -10.42 -9.20
C VAL A 104 -1.46 -11.43 -8.93
N ALA A 105 -1.42 -12.59 -9.57
CA ALA A 105 -2.42 -13.64 -9.41
C ALA A 105 -2.45 -14.19 -7.97
N LYS A 106 -1.29 -14.33 -7.32
CA LYS A 106 -1.20 -14.73 -5.90
C LYS A 106 -1.26 -13.55 -4.92
N ASN A 107 -1.42 -12.33 -5.43
CA ASN A 107 -1.32 -11.10 -4.67
C ASN A 107 -0.01 -11.07 -3.86
N ILE A 108 1.13 -11.21 -4.53
CA ILE A 108 2.47 -11.12 -3.94
C ILE A 108 3.28 -10.15 -4.79
N PHE A 109 3.67 -9.03 -4.18
CA PHE A 109 4.50 -8.02 -4.81
C PHE A 109 5.90 -8.07 -4.21
N TYR A 110 6.92 -8.24 -5.05
CA TYR A 110 8.32 -8.22 -4.63
C TYR A 110 8.95 -6.83 -4.75
N TRP A 111 8.25 -5.90 -5.41
CA TRP A 111 8.59 -4.49 -5.46
C TRP A 111 7.31 -3.64 -5.57
N LYS A 112 7.40 -2.37 -5.19
CA LYS A 112 6.27 -1.46 -5.06
C LYS A 112 5.87 -0.84 -6.41
N ASP A 113 5.40 -1.70 -7.31
CA ASP A 113 4.74 -1.26 -8.53
C ASP A 113 3.36 -0.67 -8.18
N ARG A 114 3.33 0.65 -7.94
CA ARG A 114 2.12 1.36 -7.51
C ARG A 114 0.97 1.16 -8.49
N ASP A 115 1.24 1.21 -9.78
CA ASP A 115 0.21 1.24 -10.81
C ASP A 115 -0.40 -0.15 -11.00
N VAL A 116 0.41 -1.22 -10.92
CA VAL A 116 -0.10 -2.60 -10.89
C VAL A 116 -0.82 -2.91 -9.58
N MET A 117 -0.31 -2.42 -8.44
CA MET A 117 -1.01 -2.55 -7.15
C MET A 117 -2.40 -1.91 -7.21
N ALA A 118 -2.49 -0.68 -7.71
CA ALA A 118 -3.74 0.07 -7.80
C ALA A 118 -4.72 -0.56 -8.80
N SER A 119 -4.29 -0.84 -10.03
CA SER A 119 -5.16 -1.37 -11.09
C SER A 119 -5.72 -2.77 -10.80
N SER A 120 -5.06 -3.54 -9.95
CA SER A 120 -5.54 -4.87 -9.57
C SER A 120 -6.43 -4.84 -8.32
N ALA A 121 -6.48 -3.74 -7.55
CA ALA A 121 -7.09 -3.67 -6.22
C ALA A 121 -8.63 -3.79 -6.15
N GLY A 122 -9.29 -4.02 -7.28
CA GLY A 122 -10.74 -4.20 -7.35
C GLY A 122 -11.47 -2.88 -7.59
#